data_AF-A0A0J8FQA5-F1
#
_entry.id   AF-A0A0J8FQA5-F1
#
_cell.length_a   1.000
_cell.length_b   1.000
_cell.length_c   1.000
_cell.angle_alpha   90.00
_cell.angle_beta   90.00
_cell.angle_gamma   90.00
#
_symmetry.space_group_name_H-M   'P 1'
#
loop_
_entity.id
_entity.type
_entity.pdbx_description
1 polymer ?
#
loop_
_entity_poly.entity_id
_entity_poly.type
_entity_poly.pdbx_seq_one_letter_code
_entity_poly.pdbx_strand_id
1 'polypeptide(L)'
;MNLSQGNGRAKPDGSLHLNNFSHVRQSGLAGVLYERLMTIKQQELVELTLLELAGPGSNAHFKHDVWRFKKSFLKEHFIHVVYSVYRSVRKSPAQEISMAISREELQSESRKVIQPSFS
;
A
#
# COMPACT_ATOMS: atom_id res chain seq x y z
N MET A 1 -31.79 -35.77 -26.14
CA MET A 1 -30.59 -34.91 -26.00
C MET A 1 -30.83 -33.96 -24.84
N ASN A 2 -30.24 -34.21 -23.68
CA ASN A 2 -30.30 -33.32 -22.52
C ASN A 2 -28.92 -32.72 -22.30
N LEU A 3 -28.62 -31.62 -23.00
CA LEU A 3 -27.44 -30.82 -22.71
C LEU A 3 -27.75 -30.03 -21.43
N SER A 4 -27.25 -30.50 -20.30
CA SER A 4 -27.27 -29.76 -19.04
C SER A 4 -26.64 -28.39 -19.27
N GLN A 5 -27.46 -27.33 -19.26
CA GLN A 5 -26.96 -25.96 -19.27
C GLN A 5 -26.07 -25.79 -18.04
N GLY A 6 -24.78 -25.52 -18.27
CA GLY A 6 -23.80 -25.35 -17.22
C GLY A 6 -24.28 -24.30 -16.22
N ASN A 7 -24.28 -24.67 -14.93
CA ASN A 7 -24.59 -23.77 -13.84
C ASN A 7 -23.87 -22.43 -14.05
N GLY A 8 -24.62 -21.33 -13.99
CA GLY A 8 -24.08 -19.99 -14.11
C GLY A 8 -22.87 -19.83 -13.19
N ARG A 9 -21.77 -19.31 -13.74
CA ARG A 9 -20.52 -19.11 -13.01
C ARG A 9 -20.82 -18.45 -11.67
N ALA A 10 -20.48 -19.14 -10.57
CA ALA A 10 -20.71 -18.63 -9.22
C ALA A 10 -20.19 -17.20 -9.12
N LYS A 11 -20.99 -16.30 -8.56
CA LYS A 11 -20.59 -14.91 -8.36
C LYS A 11 -19.25 -14.92 -7.61
N PRO A 12 -18.25 -14.13 -8.06
CA PRO A 12 -16.94 -14.13 -7.41
C PRO A 12 -17.12 -13.84 -5.91
N ASP A 13 -16.34 -14.55 -5.08
CA ASP A 13 -16.34 -14.56 -3.61
C ASP A 13 -16.12 -13.20 -2.92
N GLY A 14 -16.13 -12.11 -3.68
CA GLY A 14 -15.88 -10.75 -3.22
C GLY A 14 -14.46 -10.53 -2.70
N SER A 15 -13.58 -11.53 -2.80
CA SER A 15 -12.25 -11.53 -2.19
C SER A 15 -11.18 -11.76 -3.25
N LEU A 16 -10.05 -11.10 -3.09
CA LEU A 16 -8.97 -11.14 -4.07
C LEU A 16 -7.66 -11.44 -3.36
N HIS A 17 -6.84 -12.25 -4.02
CA HIS A 17 -5.42 -12.33 -3.73
C HIS A 17 -4.76 -11.00 -4.12
N LEU A 18 -3.68 -10.61 -3.43
CA LEU A 18 -3.01 -9.34 -3.64
C LEU A 18 -2.49 -9.17 -5.08
N ASN A 19 -1.91 -10.21 -5.68
CA ASN A 19 -1.48 -10.16 -7.09
C ASN A 19 -2.66 -9.95 -8.04
N ASN A 20 -3.85 -10.46 -7.71
CA ASN A 20 -5.02 -10.20 -8.56
C ASN A 20 -5.48 -8.76 -8.39
N PHE A 21 -5.45 -8.23 -7.17
CA PHE A 21 -5.85 -6.86 -6.90
C PHE A 21 -4.87 -5.84 -7.50
N SER A 22 -3.57 -6.13 -7.52
CA SER A 22 -2.55 -5.25 -8.10
C SER A 22 -2.78 -4.96 -9.59
N HIS A 23 -3.43 -5.86 -10.33
CA HIS A 23 -3.81 -5.65 -11.73
C HIS A 23 -5.16 -4.97 -11.95
N VAL A 24 -5.91 -4.67 -10.88
CA VAL A 24 -7.20 -3.99 -10.99
C VAL A 24 -6.98 -2.47 -11.02
N ARG A 25 -7.76 -1.72 -11.81
CA ARG A 25 -7.69 -0.24 -11.88
C ARG A 25 -7.65 0.47 -10.52
N GLN A 26 -8.31 -0.07 -9.50
CA GLN A 26 -8.32 0.52 -8.16
C GLN A 26 -6.97 0.43 -7.41
N SER A 27 -6.03 -0.42 -7.83
CA SER A 27 -4.69 -0.48 -7.24
C SER A 27 -3.81 0.70 -7.64
N GLY A 28 -4.11 1.35 -8.77
CA GLY A 28 -3.34 2.48 -9.29
C GLY A 28 -1.84 2.19 -9.40
N LEU A 29 -1.01 3.21 -9.11
CA LEU A 29 0.44 3.07 -9.10
C LEU A 29 0.94 2.09 -8.03
N ALA A 30 0.24 1.96 -6.90
CA ALA A 30 0.61 0.99 -5.86
C ALA A 30 0.62 -0.45 -6.40
N GLY A 31 -0.32 -0.81 -7.29
CA GLY A 31 -0.30 -2.11 -7.96
C GLY A 31 0.99 -2.37 -8.75
N VAL A 32 1.48 -1.34 -9.46
CA VAL A 32 2.73 -1.42 -10.23
C VAL A 32 3.93 -1.53 -9.31
N LEU A 33 4.01 -0.73 -8.24
CA LEU A 33 5.11 -0.83 -7.27
C LEU A 33 5.18 -2.22 -6.66
N TYR A 34 4.02 -2.74 -6.24
CA TYR A 34 3.89 -4.05 -5.62
C TYR A 34 4.32 -5.17 -6.57
N GLU A 35 3.81 -5.21 -7.81
CA GLU A 35 4.07 -6.33 -8.72
C GLU A 35 5.41 -6.25 -9.45
N ARG A 36 5.88 -5.04 -9.80
CA ARG A 36 7.06 -4.86 -10.67
C ARG A 36 8.33 -4.47 -9.94
N LEU A 37 8.24 -3.77 -8.82
CA LEU A 37 9.42 -3.16 -8.17
C LEU A 37 9.73 -3.75 -6.80
N MET A 38 8.72 -4.30 -6.11
CA MET A 38 8.94 -4.99 -4.85
C MET A 38 9.46 -6.41 -5.08
N THR A 39 10.39 -6.83 -4.23
CA THR A 39 10.80 -8.24 -4.17
C THR A 39 9.73 -9.07 -3.46
N ILE A 40 9.80 -10.40 -3.59
CA ILE A 40 8.87 -11.33 -2.91
C ILE A 40 8.82 -11.06 -1.40
N LYS A 41 9.98 -10.81 -0.77
CA LYS A 41 10.05 -10.50 0.68
C LYS A 41 9.39 -9.16 1.04
N GLN A 42 9.42 -8.18 0.15
CA GLN A 42 8.74 -6.90 0.36
C GLN A 42 7.22 -7.04 0.14
N GLN A 43 6.81 -7.88 -0.82
CA GLN A 43 5.39 -8.24 -1.00
C GLN A 43 4.85 -9.00 0.21
N GLU A 44 5.63 -9.91 0.80
CA GLU A 44 5.31 -10.61 2.04
C GLU A 44 5.07 -9.62 3.20
N LEU A 45 5.88 -8.57 3.32
CA LEU A 45 5.65 -7.51 4.32
C LEU A 45 4.31 -6.78 4.10
N VAL A 46 3.92 -6.53 2.85
CA VAL A 46 2.61 -5.93 2.52
C VAL A 46 1.48 -6.88 2.94
N GLU A 47 1.60 -8.17 2.64
CA GLU A 47 0.61 -9.18 3.02
C GLU A 47 0.46 -9.27 4.55
N LEU A 48 1.57 -9.39 5.28
CA LEU A 48 1.57 -9.45 6.74
C LEU A 48 0.96 -8.19 7.36
N THR A 49 1.30 -7.01 6.83
CA THR A 49 0.72 -5.75 7.31
C THR A 49 -0.79 -5.69 7.06
N LEU A 50 -1.27 -6.19 5.92
CA LEU A 50 -2.69 -6.26 5.62
C LEU A 50 -3.42 -7.29 6.48
N LEU A 51 -2.79 -8.41 6.83
CA LEU A 51 -3.33 -9.40 7.76
C LEU A 51 -3.50 -8.81 9.16
N GLU A 52 -2.49 -8.09 9.65
CA GLU A 52 -2.54 -7.39 10.94
C GLU A 52 -3.71 -6.39 10.97
N LEU A 53 -3.85 -5.58 9.91
CA LEU A 53 -4.95 -4.61 9.78
C LEU A 53 -6.33 -5.26 9.62
N ALA A 54 -6.40 -6.43 8.98
CA ALA A 54 -7.65 -7.17 8.83
C ALA A 54 -8.16 -7.71 10.18
N GLY A 55 -7.24 -7.96 11.12
CA GLY A 55 -7.52 -8.51 12.44
C GLY A 55 -8.16 -9.91 12.38
N PRO A 56 -8.72 -10.40 13.49
CA PRO A 56 -9.43 -11.69 13.53
C PRO A 56 -10.79 -11.67 12.80
N GLY A 57 -11.09 -10.62 12.03
CA GLY A 57 -12.35 -10.41 11.35
C GLY A 57 -12.45 -11.15 10.00
N SER A 58 -13.62 -11.06 9.37
CA SER A 58 -13.91 -11.70 8.07
C SER A 58 -13.29 -10.98 6.86
N ASN A 59 -12.31 -10.09 7.07
CA ASN A 59 -11.70 -9.28 6.02
C ASN A 59 -10.60 -10.00 5.25
N ALA A 60 -10.02 -11.04 5.86
CA ALA A 60 -9.07 -11.94 5.23
C ALA A 60 -9.45 -13.39 5.50
N HIS A 61 -9.14 -14.29 4.57
CA HIS A 61 -9.22 -15.73 4.78
C HIS A 61 -8.17 -16.44 3.93
N PHE A 62 -7.74 -17.60 4.40
CA PHE A 62 -6.76 -18.42 3.69
C PHE A 62 -7.48 -19.44 2.80
N LYS A 63 -7.14 -19.48 1.52
CA LYS A 63 -7.74 -20.43 0.55
C LYS A 63 -6.83 -20.65 -0.64
N HIS A 64 -6.70 -21.90 -1.08
CA HIS A 64 -5.81 -22.32 -2.17
C HIS A 64 -4.35 -21.86 -1.94
N ASP A 65 -3.86 -22.06 -0.72
CA ASP A 65 -2.50 -21.70 -0.29
C ASP A 65 -2.12 -20.22 -0.43
N VAL A 66 -3.13 -19.34 -0.51
CA VAL A 66 -2.94 -17.89 -0.55
C VAL A 66 -3.90 -17.16 0.39
N TRP A 67 -3.43 -16.05 0.96
CA TRP A 67 -4.31 -15.14 1.68
C TRP A 67 -5.15 -14.33 0.68
N ARG A 68 -6.46 -14.29 0.94
CA ARG A 68 -7.43 -13.55 0.14
C ARG A 68 -8.10 -12.53 1.02
N PHE A 69 -8.26 -11.31 0.50
CA PHE A 69 -8.83 -10.20 1.24
C PHE A 69 -10.11 -9.72 0.57
N LYS A 70 -11.08 -9.28 1.36
CA LYS A 70 -12.29 -8.65 0.82
C LYS A 70 -11.91 -7.46 -0.07
N LYS A 71 -12.56 -7.36 -1.22
CA LYS A 71 -12.28 -6.30 -2.20
C LYS A 71 -12.53 -4.91 -1.63
N SER A 72 -13.52 -4.74 -0.73
CA SER A 72 -13.77 -3.48 -0.03
C SER A 72 -12.60 -3.09 0.86
N PHE A 73 -12.09 -4.03 1.65
CA PHE A 73 -10.93 -3.84 2.52
C PHE A 73 -9.68 -3.47 1.71
N LEU A 74 -9.42 -4.16 0.59
CA LEU A 74 -8.29 -3.82 -0.28
C LEU A 74 -8.39 -2.43 -0.90
N LYS A 75 -9.59 -1.97 -1.27
CA LYS A 75 -9.77 -0.60 -1.79
C LYS A 75 -9.38 0.47 -0.77
N GLU A 76 -9.57 0.19 0.52
CA GLU A 76 -9.30 1.14 1.59
C GLU A 76 -7.82 1.13 2.00
N HIS A 77 -7.21 -0.05 2.13
CA HIS A 77 -5.89 -0.17 2.77
C HIS A 77 -4.73 -0.45 1.81
N PHE A 78 -4.97 -1.09 0.67
CA PHE A 78 -3.88 -1.62 -0.17
C PHE A 78 -2.88 -0.53 -0.59
N ILE A 79 -3.38 0.60 -1.10
CA ILE A 79 -2.53 1.71 -1.58
C ILE A 79 -1.66 2.25 -0.44
N HIS A 80 -2.27 2.50 0.72
CA HIS A 80 -1.58 3.05 1.88
C HIS A 80 -0.48 2.11 2.40
N VAL A 81 -0.78 0.81 2.49
CA VAL A 81 0.18 -0.18 2.96
C VAL A 81 1.34 -0.33 2.00
N VAL A 82 1.08 -0.48 0.69
CA VAL A 82 2.15 -0.60 -0.31
C VAL A 82 3.07 0.62 -0.28
N TYR A 83 2.53 1.83 -0.24
CA TYR A 83 3.36 3.04 -0.16
C TYR A 83 4.12 3.16 1.16
N SER A 84 3.54 2.71 2.27
CA SER A 84 4.23 2.69 3.57
C SER A 84 5.42 1.74 3.54
N VAL A 85 5.20 0.50 3.09
CA VAL A 85 6.25 -0.52 2.97
C VAL A 85 7.32 -0.08 1.98
N TYR A 86 6.92 0.40 0.79
CA TYR A 86 7.86 0.83 -0.24
C TYR A 86 8.78 1.96 0.25
N ARG A 87 8.20 2.99 0.89
CA ARG A 87 8.99 4.07 1.48
C ARG A 87 9.90 3.57 2.59
N SER A 88 9.41 2.70 3.45
CA SER A 88 10.21 2.17 4.57
C SER A 88 11.43 1.39 4.10
N VAL A 89 11.29 0.63 3.01
CA VAL A 89 12.39 -0.19 2.46
C VAL A 89 13.36 0.62 1.60
N ARG A 90 12.89 1.68 0.93
CA ARG A 90 13.71 2.50 0.01
C ARG A 90 14.23 3.80 0.64
N LYS A 91 14.07 3.99 1.96
CA LYS A 91 14.62 5.14 2.69
C LYS A 91 16.13 5.21 2.48
N SER A 92 16.57 6.23 1.75
CA SER A 92 17.98 6.62 1.71
C SER A 92 18.25 7.54 2.91
N PRO A 93 19.25 7.23 3.76
CA PRO A 93 19.65 8.13 4.85
C PRO A 93 19.99 9.55 4.35
N ALA A 94 20.58 9.66 3.16
CA ALA A 94 20.88 10.95 2.54
C ALA A 94 19.63 11.75 2.19
N GLN A 95 18.55 11.08 1.76
CA GLN A 95 17.27 11.75 1.52
C GLN A 95 16.62 12.21 2.83
N GLU A 96 16.71 11.44 3.91
CA GLU A 96 16.18 11.85 5.21
C GLU A 96 16.91 13.08 5.76
N ILE A 97 18.24 13.10 5.67
CA ILE A 97 19.06 14.25 6.08
C ILE A 97 18.73 15.47 5.22
N SER A 98 18.66 15.30 3.89
CA SER A 98 18.30 16.41 2.98
C SER A 98 16.91 16.97 3.29
N MET A 99 15.91 16.12 3.56
CA MET A 99 14.57 16.57 3.95
C MET A 99 14.56 17.28 5.31
N ALA A 100 15.40 16.85 6.26
CA ALA A 100 15.52 17.50 7.56
C ALA A 100 16.13 18.90 7.43
N ILE A 101 17.21 19.03 6.66
CA ILE A 101 17.87 20.33 6.38
C ILE A 101 16.87 21.28 5.70
N SER A 102 16.17 20.85 4.64
CA SER A 102 15.20 21.72 3.95
C SER A 102 14.05 22.16 4.85
N ARG A 103 13.63 21.33 5.82
CA ARG A 103 12.63 21.73 6.82
C ARG A 103 13.16 22.80 7.78
N GLU A 104 14.42 22.69 8.19
CA GLU A 104 15.09 23.67 9.04
C GLU A 104 15.26 25.02 8.33
N GLU A 105 15.66 25.00 7.06
CA GLU A 105 15.78 26.20 6.22
C GLU A 105 14.44 26.94 6.07
N LEU A 106 13.36 26.21 5.76
CA LEU A 106 12.01 26.78 5.65
C LEU A 106 11.51 27.40 6.98
N GLN A 107 11.86 26.80 8.11
CA GLN A 107 11.54 27.37 9.43
C GLN A 107 12.40 28.59 9.77
N SER A 108 13.63 28.62 9.26
CA SER A 108 14.58 29.71 9.44
C SER A 108 14.18 30.96 8.67
N GLU A 109 13.67 30.82 7.43
CA GLU A 109 13.14 31.93 6.63
C GLU A 109 11.93 32.62 7.28
N SER A 110 11.14 31.88 8.08
CA SER A 110 10.04 32.46 8.86
C SER A 110 10.52 33.33 10.03
N ARG A 111 11.77 33.22 10.47
CA ARG A 111 12.35 34.11 11.47
C ARG A 111 12.93 35.32 10.75
N LYS A 112 12.10 36.35 10.51
CA LYS A 112 12.61 37.71 10.25
C LYS A 112 13.48 38.11 11.43
N VAL A 113 14.80 38.01 11.26
CA VAL A 113 15.76 38.58 12.19
C VAL A 113 15.58 40.09 12.12
N ILE A 114 14.91 40.65 13.14
CA ILE A 114 14.86 42.10 13.35
C ILE A 114 16.30 42.50 13.69
N GLN A 115 17.04 43.01 12.70
CA GLN A 115 18.34 43.58 12.96
C GLN A 115 18.13 44.86 13.79
N PRO A 116 18.79 45.01 14.96
CA PRO A 116 18.69 46.23 15.74
C PRO A 116 19.32 47.37 14.92
N SER A 117 18.50 48.36 14.55
CA SER A 117 19.00 49.62 14.01
C SER A 117 19.53 50.45 15.17
N PHE A 118 20.84 50.69 15.20
CA PHE A 118 21.42 51.69 16.09
C PHE A 118 21.32 53.04 15.40
N SER A 119 20.41 53.88 15.90
CA SER A 119 20.25 55.30 15.57
C SER A 119 21.10 56.16 16.47
#